data_AF-A0A948QNA0-F1
#
_entry.id   AF-A0A948QNA0-F1
#
_cell.length_a   1.000
_cell.length_b   1.000
_cell.length_c   1.000
_cell.angle_alpha   90.00
_cell.angle_beta   90.00
_cell.angle_gamma   90.00
#
_symmetry.space_group_name_H-M   'P 1'
#
loop_
_entity.id
_entity.type
_entity.pdbx_description
1 polymer ?
#
loop_
_entity_poly.entity_id
_entity_poly.type
_entity_poly.pdbx_seq_one_letter_code
_entity_poly.pdbx_strand_id
1 'polypeptide(L)'
;MIPLKDNIPSEKIPFVNFFLIGLNTVVFLFELMLGRQGLLEQLIINYGLIPYHFFVSFPERWFTLLTSMFLHGGWLHFIGNMLYLYIFGDNIEDRLGHLKYFVFYITCGLLAASAQLAFSAGSGLPMIGA
;
A
#
# COMPACT_ATOMS: atom_id res chain seq x y z
N MET A 1 -0.63 -23.26 -2.80
CA MET A 1 0.77 -23.28 -2.32
C MET A 1 1.13 -21.85 -1.95
N ILE A 2 1.63 -21.60 -0.74
CA ILE A 2 2.11 -20.26 -0.34
C ILE A 2 3.54 -20.11 -0.86
N PRO A 3 3.88 -19.12 -1.69
CA PRO A 3 5.26 -18.89 -2.10
C PRO A 3 6.05 -18.40 -0.89
N LEU A 4 7.20 -19.02 -0.60
CA LEU A 4 8.07 -18.63 0.52
C LEU A 4 9.38 -17.98 0.07
N LYS A 5 9.76 -18.20 -1.19
CA LYS A 5 10.99 -17.69 -1.82
C LYS A 5 10.89 -17.83 -3.34
N ASP A 6 11.65 -17.03 -4.06
CA ASP A 6 11.99 -17.27 -5.47
C ASP A 6 13.34 -18.02 -5.60
N ASN A 7 13.73 -18.29 -6.85
CA ASN A 7 15.01 -18.93 -7.22
C ASN A 7 15.98 -17.97 -7.94
N ILE A 8 15.69 -16.67 -7.98
CA ILE A 8 16.46 -15.64 -8.66
C ILE A 8 17.22 -14.85 -7.59
N PRO A 9 18.54 -15.05 -7.44
CA PRO A 9 19.29 -14.25 -6.50
C PRO A 9 19.37 -12.79 -6.99
N SER A 10 19.10 -11.84 -6.10
CA SER A 10 19.35 -10.42 -6.34
C SER A 10 20.84 -10.12 -6.26
N GLU A 11 21.39 -9.41 -7.25
CA GLU A 11 22.82 -9.04 -7.28
C GLU A 11 23.12 -7.79 -6.43
N LYS A 12 22.11 -6.93 -6.23
CA LYS A 12 22.22 -5.66 -5.48
C LYS A 12 21.40 -5.69 -4.21
N ILE A 13 21.79 -4.87 -3.24
CA ILE A 13 20.99 -4.69 -2.02
C ILE A 13 19.72 -3.91 -2.39
N PRO A 14 18.51 -4.45 -2.17
CA PRO A 14 17.25 -3.82 -2.58
C PRO A 14 16.79 -2.78 -1.55
N PHE A 15 17.50 -1.65 -1.50
CA PHE A 15 17.28 -0.60 -0.49
C PHE A 15 15.85 -0.03 -0.52
N VAL A 16 15.29 0.19 -1.70
CA VAL A 16 13.94 0.78 -1.83
C VAL A 16 12.89 -0.23 -1.39
N ASN A 17 13.04 -1.50 -1.74
CA ASN A 17 12.12 -2.55 -1.30
C ASN A 17 12.12 -2.69 0.22
N PHE A 18 13.30 -2.72 0.85
CA PHE A 18 13.40 -2.74 2.31
C PHE A 18 12.84 -1.47 2.95
N PHE A 19 13.04 -0.30 2.32
CA PHE A 19 12.40 0.93 2.77
C PHE A 19 10.88 0.84 2.71
N LEU A 20 10.29 0.33 1.62
CA LEU A 20 8.84 0.16 1.47
C LEU A 20 8.28 -0.83 2.48
N ILE A 21 8.95 -1.96 2.72
CA ILE A 21 8.57 -2.93 3.76
C ILE A 21 8.61 -2.27 5.14
N GLY A 22 9.70 -1.55 5.45
CA GLY A 22 9.86 -0.83 6.72
C GLY A 22 8.78 0.24 6.91
N LEU A 23 8.48 1.03 5.89
CA LEU A 23 7.45 2.06 5.91
C LEU A 23 6.07 1.46 6.17
N ASN A 24 5.68 0.43 5.42
CA ASN A 24 4.41 -0.28 5.63
C ASN A 24 4.33 -0.89 7.03
N THR A 25 5.44 -1.44 7.54
CA THR A 25 5.51 -1.98 8.91
C THR A 25 5.27 -0.89 9.95
N VAL A 26 5.92 0.28 9.81
CA VAL A 26 5.72 1.41 10.73
C VAL A 26 4.27 1.90 10.70
N VAL A 27 3.69 2.05 9.51
CA VAL A 27 2.29 2.46 9.34
C VAL A 27 1.35 1.44 9.98
N PHE A 28 1.56 0.14 9.76
CA PHE A 28 0.72 -0.90 10.36
C PHE A 28 0.85 -0.97 11.88
N LEU A 29 2.04 -0.77 12.45
CA LEU A 29 2.22 -0.67 13.91
C LEU A 29 1.48 0.56 14.47
N PHE A 30 1.45 1.67 13.74
CA PHE A 30 0.67 2.85 14.09
C PHE A 30 -0.85 2.57 14.01
N GLU A 31 -1.32 1.84 12.99
CA GLU A 31 -2.72 1.37 12.90
C GLU A 31 -3.10 0.53 14.13
N LEU A 32 -2.24 -0.41 14.55
CA LEU A 32 -2.47 -1.24 15.75
C LEU A 32 -2.51 -0.39 17.03
N MET A 33 -1.63 0.60 17.14
CA MET A 33 -1.63 1.52 18.29
C MET A 33 -2.93 2.33 18.36
N LEU A 34 -3.36 2.91 17.25
CA LEU A 34 -4.61 3.68 17.18
C LEU A 34 -5.85 2.79 17.36
N GLY A 35 -5.79 1.52 16.91
CA GLY A 35 -6.84 0.53 17.18
C GLY A 35 -7.04 0.28 18.67
N ARG A 36 -5.95 0.18 19.45
CA ARG A 36 -6.03 0.08 20.92
C ARG A 36 -6.61 1.32 21.59
N GLN A 37 -6.48 2.49 20.95
CA GLN A 37 -7.01 3.76 21.44
C GLN A 37 -8.43 4.07 20.93
N GLY A 38 -9.02 3.21 20.10
CA GLY A 38 -10.33 3.45 19.47
C GLY A 38 -10.31 4.51 18.35
N LEU A 39 -9.14 4.87 17.83
CA LEU A 39 -8.94 5.93 16.83
C LEU A 39 -8.69 5.40 15.41
N LEU A 40 -8.66 4.08 15.21
CA LEU A 40 -8.39 3.47 13.91
C LEU A 40 -9.41 3.88 12.83
N GLU A 41 -10.69 3.97 13.19
CA GLU A 41 -11.73 4.37 12.24
C GLU A 41 -11.49 5.79 11.72
N GLN A 42 -11.06 6.72 12.58
CA GLN A 42 -10.74 8.10 12.17
C GLN A 42 -9.53 8.13 11.23
N LEU A 43 -8.51 7.30 11.48
CA LEU A 43 -7.38 7.16 10.57
C LEU A 43 -7.84 6.69 9.18
N ILE A 44 -8.65 5.63 9.13
CA ILE A 44 -9.15 5.07 7.87
C ILE A 44 -10.05 6.07 7.14
N ILE A 45 -10.94 6.75 7.87
CA ILE A 45 -11.82 7.77 7.29
C ILE A 45 -11.04 8.96 6.74
N ASN A 46 -9.88 9.31 7.30
CA ASN A 46 -9.11 10.47 6.85
C ASN A 46 -8.07 10.13 5.77
N TYR A 47 -7.42 8.96 5.87
CA TYR A 47 -6.27 8.60 5.03
C TYR A 47 -6.53 7.38 4.12
N GLY A 48 -7.60 6.63 4.34
CA GLY A 48 -8.06 5.59 3.43
C GLY A 48 -8.79 6.16 2.22
N LEU A 49 -8.80 5.41 1.12
CA LEU A 49 -9.51 5.77 -0.09
C LEU A 49 -10.94 5.26 0.00
N ILE A 50 -11.88 6.15 0.32
CA ILE A 50 -13.32 5.86 0.28
C ILE A 50 -13.86 6.54 -0.98
N PRO A 51 -14.28 5.80 -2.03
CA PRO A 51 -14.68 6.39 -3.31
C PRO A 51 -15.75 7.48 -3.20
N TYR A 52 -16.80 7.23 -2.43
CA TYR A 52 -17.87 8.19 -2.22
C TYR A 52 -17.34 9.52 -1.63
N HIS A 53 -16.50 9.44 -0.58
CA HIS A 53 -15.90 10.64 0.01
C HIS A 53 -14.91 11.32 -0.91
N PHE A 54 -14.15 10.55 -1.69
CA PHE A 54 -13.20 11.10 -2.66
C PHE A 54 -13.91 12.00 -3.66
N PHE A 55 -15.01 11.53 -4.28
CA PHE A 55 -15.73 12.30 -5.29
C PHE A 55 -16.51 13.48 -4.70
N VAL A 56 -17.13 13.32 -3.53
CA VAL A 56 -17.93 14.39 -2.89
C VAL A 56 -17.04 15.52 -2.33
N SER A 57 -15.82 15.20 -1.89
CA SER A 57 -14.86 16.15 -1.31
C SER A 57 -13.58 16.27 -2.15
N PHE A 58 -13.74 16.22 -3.48
CA PHE A 58 -12.66 16.52 -4.42
C PHE A 58 -12.59 18.05 -4.62
N PRO A 59 -11.40 18.68 -4.62
CA PRO A 59 -10.06 18.07 -4.64
C PRO A 59 -9.44 17.82 -3.27
N GLU A 60 -10.06 18.19 -2.15
CA GLU A 60 -9.45 18.18 -0.81
C GLU A 60 -8.90 16.81 -0.41
N ARG A 61 -9.52 15.72 -0.92
CA ARG A 61 -9.15 14.34 -0.60
C ARG A 61 -8.21 13.67 -1.61
N TRP A 62 -7.58 14.40 -2.53
CA TRP A 62 -6.68 13.82 -3.55
C TRP A 62 -5.56 12.96 -2.96
N PHE A 63 -5.05 13.33 -1.78
CA PHE A 63 -3.94 12.66 -1.11
C PHE A 63 -4.28 11.23 -0.68
N THR A 64 -5.57 10.88 -0.53
CA THR A 64 -5.99 9.54 -0.13
C THR A 64 -5.66 8.49 -1.19
N LEU A 65 -5.46 8.89 -2.46
CA LEU A 65 -4.93 8.01 -3.52
C LEU A 65 -3.56 7.45 -3.17
N LEU A 66 -2.72 8.26 -2.52
CA LEU A 66 -1.37 7.87 -2.14
C LEU A 66 -1.35 7.23 -0.75
N THR A 67 -2.02 7.82 0.24
CA THR A 67 -1.96 7.33 1.62
C THR A 67 -2.65 5.99 1.80
N SER A 68 -3.69 5.68 0.99
CA SER A 68 -4.36 4.37 1.05
C SER A 68 -3.45 3.20 0.69
N MET A 69 -2.39 3.45 -0.10
CA MET A 69 -1.41 2.44 -0.50
C MET A 69 -0.59 1.90 0.69
N PHE A 70 -0.64 2.53 1.86
CA PHE A 70 0.16 2.11 3.02
C PHE A 70 -0.68 1.59 4.19
N LEU A 71 -2.00 1.73 4.12
CA LEU A 71 -2.93 1.26 5.14
C LEU A 71 -3.32 -0.20 4.91
N HIS A 72 -3.55 -0.96 5.98
CA HIS A 72 -3.85 -2.40 5.89
C HIS A 72 -5.05 -2.79 6.74
N GLY A 73 -5.97 -3.56 6.13
CA GLY A 73 -7.21 -4.02 6.77
C GLY A 73 -7.04 -5.15 7.80
N GLY A 74 -5.82 -5.42 8.26
CA GLY A 74 -5.52 -6.44 9.27
C GLY A 74 -4.29 -7.29 8.95
N TRP A 75 -3.97 -8.22 9.87
CA TRP A 75 -2.76 -9.03 9.83
C TRP A 75 -2.57 -9.83 8.54
N LEU A 76 -3.62 -10.51 8.07
CA LEU A 76 -3.52 -11.34 6.87
C LEU A 76 -3.20 -10.50 5.62
N HIS A 77 -3.80 -9.31 5.52
CA HIS A 77 -3.55 -8.39 4.42
C HIS A 77 -2.11 -7.85 4.49
N PHE A 78 -1.68 -7.37 5.67
CA PHE A 78 -0.33 -6.88 5.89
C PHE A 78 0.74 -7.92 5.59
N ILE A 79 0.64 -9.11 6.20
CA ILE A 79 1.63 -10.19 6.00
C ILE A 79 1.64 -10.64 4.54
N GLY A 80 0.48 -10.72 3.89
CA GLY A 80 0.37 -11.03 2.47
C GLY A 80 1.19 -10.05 1.62
N ASN A 81 0.95 -8.75 1.76
CA ASN A 81 1.67 -7.73 0.98
C ASN A 81 3.17 -7.73 1.26
N MET A 82 3.58 -7.85 2.52
CA MET A 82 5.00 -7.90 2.87
C MET A 82 5.68 -9.15 2.31
N LEU A 83 4.98 -10.28 2.25
CA LEU A 83 5.47 -11.50 1.61
C LEU A 83 5.70 -11.29 0.11
N TYR A 84 4.77 -10.64 -0.60
CA TYR A 84 4.95 -10.34 -2.03
C TYR A 84 6.08 -9.34 -2.28
N LEU A 85 6.19 -8.28 -1.49
CA LEU A 85 7.32 -7.34 -1.57
C LEU A 85 8.65 -8.04 -1.28
N TYR A 86 8.68 -8.92 -0.28
CA TYR A 86 9.90 -9.66 0.08
C TYR A 86 10.33 -10.66 -1.00
N ILE A 87 9.40 -11.36 -1.64
CA ILE A 87 9.70 -12.40 -2.65
C ILE A 87 9.94 -11.82 -4.05
N PHE A 88 9.29 -10.70 -4.41
CA PHE A 88 9.36 -10.19 -5.78
C PHE A 88 9.99 -8.81 -5.88
N GLY A 89 9.94 -8.00 -4.82
CA GLY A 89 10.37 -6.61 -4.86
C GLY A 89 11.87 -6.45 -5.10
N ASP A 90 12.69 -7.33 -4.53
CA ASP A 90 14.14 -7.32 -4.71
C ASP A 90 14.56 -7.61 -6.16
N ASN A 91 13.90 -8.59 -6.80
CA ASN A 91 14.10 -8.97 -8.19
C ASN A 91 13.70 -7.87 -9.17
N ILE A 92 12.60 -7.17 -8.87
CA ILE A 92 12.15 -6.04 -9.71
C ILE A 92 13.09 -4.85 -9.52
N GLU A 93 13.50 -4.56 -8.28
CA GLU A 93 14.44 -3.48 -7.98
C GLU A 93 15.81 -3.69 -8.62
N ASP A 94 16.32 -4.93 -8.61
CA ASP A 94 17.61 -5.24 -9.21
C ASP A 94 17.60 -5.01 -10.74
N ARG A 95 16.50 -5.39 -11.40
CA ARG A 95 16.30 -5.21 -12.85
C ARG A 95 16.04 -3.77 -13.28
N LEU A 96 15.23 -3.02 -12.53
CA LEU A 96 14.87 -1.65 -12.89
C LEU A 96 15.89 -0.61 -12.37
N GLY A 97 16.59 -0.94 -11.27
CA GLY A 97 17.31 0.01 -10.44
C GLY A 97 16.39 0.77 -9.48
N HIS A 98 16.97 1.26 -8.38
CA HIS A 98 16.29 1.87 -7.24
C HIS A 98 15.21 2.90 -7.62
N LEU A 99 15.58 3.93 -8.38
CA LEU A 99 14.66 5.04 -8.72
C LEU A 99 13.48 4.58 -9.58
N LYS A 100 13.74 3.75 -10.60
CA LYS A 100 12.70 3.26 -11.50
C LYS A 100 11.75 2.32 -10.78
N TYR A 101 12.27 1.48 -9.88
CA TYR A 101 11.44 0.64 -9.03
C TYR A 101 10.53 1.46 -8.11
N PHE A 102 11.05 2.52 -7.46
CA PHE A 102 10.22 3.41 -6.64
C PHE A 102 9.09 4.06 -7.46
N VAL A 103 9.42 4.64 -8.62
CA VAL A 103 8.43 5.27 -9.51
C VAL A 103 7.41 4.24 -10.00
N PHE A 104 7.87 3.03 -10.33
CA PHE A 104 7.01 1.93 -10.75
C PHE A 104 6.01 1.57 -9.65
N TYR A 105 6.47 1.38 -8.40
CA TYR A 105 5.62 1.09 -7.25
C TYR A 105 4.52 2.15 -7.06
N ILE A 106 4.91 3.43 -7.03
CA ILE A 106 3.95 4.54 -6.86
C ILE A 106 2.97 4.60 -8.03
N THR A 107 3.44 4.48 -9.26
CA THR A 107 2.59 4.56 -10.46
C THR A 107 1.57 3.42 -10.49
N CYS A 108 2.00 2.19 -10.20
CA CYS A 108 1.09 1.04 -10.15
C CYS A 108 0.02 1.20 -9.08
N GLY A 109 0.38 1.65 -7.88
CA GLY A 109 -0.60 1.88 -6.81
C GLY A 109 -1.60 2.99 -7.17
N LEU A 110 -1.14 4.11 -7.73
CA LEU A 110 -2.03 5.19 -8.18
C LEU A 110 -2.97 4.73 -9.30
N LEU A 111 -2.50 3.91 -10.24
CA LEU A 111 -3.33 3.34 -11.31
C LEU A 111 -4.36 2.37 -10.75
N ALA A 112 -3.99 1.50 -9.80
CA ALA A 112 -4.91 0.59 -9.14
C ALA A 112 -5.99 1.34 -8.37
N ALA A 113 -5.61 2.35 -7.57
CA ALA A 113 -6.51 3.22 -6.83
C ALA A 113 -7.47 3.98 -7.77
N SER A 114 -6.95 4.53 -8.88
CA SER A 114 -7.76 5.26 -9.86
C SER A 114 -8.73 4.34 -10.61
N ALA A 115 -8.30 3.13 -10.98
CA ALA A 115 -9.17 2.13 -11.59
C ALA A 115 -10.31 1.78 -10.63
N GLN A 116 -9.99 1.56 -9.36
CA GLN A 116 -10.98 1.24 -8.35
C GLN A 116 -11.99 2.39 -8.14
N LEU A 117 -11.55 3.65 -8.13
CA LEU A 117 -12.46 4.81 -8.13
C LEU A 117 -13.40 4.80 -9.32
N ALA A 118 -12.91 4.47 -10.52
CA ALA A 118 -13.72 4.42 -11.74
C ALA A 118 -14.81 3.34 -11.67
N PHE A 119 -14.51 2.17 -11.08
CA PHE A 119 -15.45 1.04 -11.02
C PHE A 119 -16.33 1.01 -9.75
N SER A 120 -16.00 1.78 -8.71
CA SER A 120 -16.69 1.75 -7.41
C SER A 120 -17.05 3.14 -6.87
N ALA A 121 -17.29 4.12 -7.75
CA ALA A 121 -17.45 5.53 -7.40
C ALA A 121 -18.50 5.82 -6.29
N GLY A 122 -19.60 5.06 -6.23
CA GLY A 122 -20.64 5.21 -5.21
C GLY A 122 -20.38 4.47 -3.89
N SER A 123 -19.26 3.74 -3.76
CA SER A 123 -18.98 2.91 -2.58
C SER A 123 -18.57 3.76 -1.37
N GLY A 124 -19.24 3.52 -0.24
CA GLY A 124 -18.85 4.04 1.07
C GLY A 124 -17.83 3.16 1.81
N LEU A 125 -17.43 2.03 1.23
CA LEU A 125 -16.47 1.13 1.86
C LEU A 125 -15.04 1.66 1.69
N PRO A 126 -14.23 1.70 2.77
CA PRO A 126 -12.85 2.09 2.68
C PRO A 126 -12.03 1.05 1.93
N MET A 127 -11.15 1.56 1.07
CA MET A 127 -10.21 0.76 0.29
C MET A 127 -8.82 1.11 0.80
N ILE A 128 -8.23 0.11 1.44
CA ILE A 128 -6.91 0.15 2.06
C ILE A 128 -6.21 -1.12 1.60
N GLY A 129 -4.97 -0.99 1.15
CA GLY A 129 -4.23 -2.11 0.57
C GLY A 129 -3.20 -1.61 -0.42
N ALA A 130 -1.94 -1.88 -0.08
CA ALA A 130 -0.76 -1.63 -0.90
C ALA A 130 -0.84 -2.26 -2.30
#